data_AF-A0A2D8DMB1-F1
#
_entry.id   AF-A0A2D8DMB1-F1
#
_cell.length_a   1.000
_cell.length_b   1.000
_cell.length_c   1.000
_cell.angle_alpha   90.00
_cell.angle_beta   90.00
_cell.angle_gamma   90.00
#
_symmetry.space_group_name_H-M   'P 1'
#
loop_
_entity.id
_entity.type
_entity.pdbx_description
1 polymer ?
#
loop_
_entity_poly.entity_id
_entity_poly.type
_entity_poly.pdbx_seq_one_letter_code
_entity_poly.pdbx_strand_id
1 'polypeptide(L)' 'DSLLAKIITATNKRKSCIKRMKNALDEFFVEGIKTNHALHIALMNDQTFQDNKHNINYLENNFMKQFEND' A
#
# COMPACT_ATOMS: atom_id res chain seq x y z
N ASP A 1 -10.67 0.27 18.56
CA ASP A 1 -10.33 0.05 17.14
C ASP A 1 -8.92 0.57 16.92
N SER A 2 -8.08 -0.14 16.18
CA SER A 2 -6.68 0.22 15.91
C SER A 2 -6.50 1.10 14.67
N LEU A 3 -7.58 1.43 13.96
CA LEU A 3 -7.55 2.31 12.79
C LEU A 3 -7.15 3.74 13.17
N LEU A 4 -6.07 4.25 12.56
CA LEU A 4 -5.58 5.62 12.75
C LEU A 4 -6.18 6.62 11.75
N ALA A 5 -6.17 6.29 10.45
CA ALA A 5 -6.59 7.18 9.38
C ALA A 5 -6.96 6.43 8.10
N LYS A 6 -7.65 7.11 7.18
CA LYS A 6 -7.90 6.66 5.81
C LYS A 6 -7.31 7.67 4.83
N ILE A 7 -6.31 7.27 4.05
CA ILE A 7 -5.71 8.09 3.00
C ILE A 7 -6.40 7.76 1.69
N ILE A 8 -6.95 8.78 1.01
CA ILE A 8 -7.69 8.61 -0.24
C ILE A 8 -7.09 9.53 -1.29
N THR A 9 -6.73 8.96 -2.44
CA THR A 9 -6.27 9.72 -3.60
C THR A 9 -7.22 9.53 -4.77
N ALA A 10 -7.41 10.58 -5.57
CA ALA A 10 -8.25 10.55 -6.76
C ALA A 10 -7.56 11.24 -7.93
N THR A 11 -7.64 10.60 -9.11
CA THR A 11 -7.20 11.11 -10.41
C THR A 11 -8.02 10.43 -11.53
N ASN A 12 -7.81 10.82 -12.77
CA ASN A 12 -8.48 10.25 -13.95
C ASN A 12 -7.91 8.89 -14.43
N LYS A 13 -6.75 8.45 -13.93
CA LYS A 13 -6.08 7.21 -14.37
C LYS A 13 -5.52 6.44 -13.18
N ARG A 14 -5.67 5.11 -13.16
CA ARG A 14 -5.15 4.23 -12.08
C ARG A 14 -3.67 4.48 -11.80
N LYS A 15 -2.83 4.52 -12.84
CA LYS A 15 -1.38 4.76 -12.70
C LYS A 15 -1.08 6.10 -12.00
N SER A 16 -1.77 7.17 -12.38
CA SER A 16 -1.63 8.48 -11.75
C SER A 16 -2.14 8.48 -10.30
N CYS A 17 -3.20 7.72 -10.03
CA CYS A 17 -3.74 7.56 -8.68
C CYS A 17 -2.76 6.85 -7.76
N ILE A 18 -2.19 5.74 -8.21
CA ILE A 18 -1.15 5.00 -7.47
C ILE A 18 0.06 5.89 -7.23
N LYS A 19 0.53 6.64 -8.23
CA LYS A 19 1.63 7.58 -8.05
C LYS A 19 1.32 8.63 -6.98
N ARG A 20 0.10 9.17 -6.97
CA ARG A 20 -0.33 10.13 -5.95
C ARG A 20 -0.40 9.50 -4.56
N MET A 21 -0.84 8.23 -4.47
CA MET A 21 -0.87 7.48 -3.22
C MET A 21 0.54 7.23 -2.67
N LYS A 22 1.52 6.89 -3.53
CA LYS A 22 2.92 6.75 -3.13
C LYS A 22 3.43 8.03 -2.46
N ASN A 23 3.27 9.17 -3.12
CA ASN A 23 3.66 10.46 -2.54
C ASN A 23 2.93 10.75 -1.22
N ALA A 24 1.62 10.47 -1.14
CA ALA A 24 0.85 10.69 0.07
C ALA A 24 1.31 9.81 1.25
N LEU A 25 1.78 8.59 0.96
CA LEU A 25 2.39 7.72 1.95
C LEU A 25 3.82 8.19 2.30
N ASP A 26 4.63 8.60 1.33
CA ASP A 26 5.99 9.11 1.59
C ASP A 26 5.98 10.36 2.50
N GLU A 27 4.91 11.15 2.47
CA GLU A 27 4.70 12.32 3.34
C GLU A 27 3.97 12.00 4.66
N PHE A 28 3.49 10.76 4.84
CA PHE A 28 2.72 10.35 6.02
C PHE A 28 3.62 9.74 7.09
N PHE A 29 3.88 10.49 8.15
CA PHE A 29 4.71 10.07 9.28
C PHE A 29 3.87 9.85 10.53
N VAL A 30 4.15 8.75 11.23
CA VAL A 30 3.57 8.42 12.54
C VAL A 30 4.70 7.95 13.45
N GLU A 31 4.83 8.58 14.60
CA GLU A 31 5.86 8.27 15.59
C GLU A 31 5.26 7.68 16.87
N GLY A 32 6.07 6.94 17.62
CA GLY A 32 5.72 6.43 18.95
C GLY A 32 4.87 5.14 18.98
N ILE A 33 4.42 4.63 17.83
CA ILE A 33 3.66 3.38 17.72
C ILE A 33 4.08 2.55 16.51
N LYS A 34 3.88 1.23 16.58
CA LYS A 34 4.02 0.36 15.41
C LYS A 34 2.86 0.61 14.44
N THR A 35 3.15 0.70 13.16
CA THR A 35 2.16 0.93 12.10
C THR A 35 2.32 -0.06 10.97
N ASN A 36 1.28 -0.20 10.16
CA ASN A 36 1.29 -0.94 8.90
C ASN A 36 1.72 -0.06 7.70
N HIS A 37 2.43 1.05 7.96
CA HIS A 37 2.78 2.02 6.95
C HIS A 37 3.69 1.44 5.85
N ALA A 38 4.75 0.72 6.25
CA ALA A 38 5.68 0.07 5.33
C ALA A 38 4.99 -0.97 4.42
N LEU A 39 4.01 -1.70 4.97
CA LEU A 39 3.19 -2.65 4.22
C LEU A 39 2.44 -1.95 3.08
N HIS A 40 1.82 -0.81 3.36
CA HIS A 40 1.09 -0.03 2.36
C HIS A 40 2.01 0.55 1.28
N ILE A 41 3.21 1.03 1.62
CA ILE A 41 4.21 1.48 0.64
C ILE A 41 4.64 0.33 -0.27
N ALA A 42 4.99 -0.82 0.31
CA ALA A 42 5.41 -1.99 -0.46
C ALA A 42 4.31 -2.45 -1.41
N LEU A 43 3.04 -2.47 -0.96
CA LEU A 43 1.91 -2.85 -1.80
C LEU A 43 1.68 -1.89 -2.97
N MET A 44 1.89 -0.58 -2.76
CA MET A 44 1.81 0.40 -3.85
C MET A 44 2.95 0.23 -4.87
N ASN A 45 4.10 -0.32 -4.44
CA ASN A 45 5.26 -0.60 -5.28
C ASN A 45 5.21 -1.96 -5.98
N ASP A 46 4.38 -2.89 -5.53
CA ASP A 46 4.23 -4.19 -6.19
C ASP A 46 3.59 -4.09 -7.58
N GLN A 47 4.15 -4.85 -8.52
CA GLN A 47 3.74 -4.84 -9.91
C GLN A 47 2.39 -5.56 -10.10
N THR A 48 2.11 -6.60 -9.31
CA THR A 48 0.85 -7.37 -9.40
C THR A 48 -0.35 -6.50 -9.02
N PHE A 49 -0.19 -5.68 -7.99
CA PHE A 49 -1.14 -4.68 -7.54
C PHE A 49 -1.28 -3.57 -8.59
N GLN A 50 -0.17 -3.01 -9.09
CA GLN A 50 -0.20 -1.98 -10.12
C GLN A 50 -0.92 -2.43 -11.39
N ASP A 51 -0.67 -3.65 -11.85
CA ASP A 51 -1.26 -4.27 -13.04
C ASP A 51 -2.67 -4.82 -12.83
N ASN A 52 -3.23 -4.70 -11.62
CA ASN A 52 -4.55 -5.20 -11.28
C ASN A 52 -4.70 -6.72 -11.47
N LYS A 53 -3.64 -7.50 -11.20
CA LYS A 53 -3.59 -8.96 -11.33
C LYS A 53 -3.68 -9.67 -9.97
N HIS A 54 -4.41 -9.11 -9.03
CA HIS A 54 -4.59 -9.65 -7.68
C HIS A 54 -6.03 -10.13 -7.45
N ASN A 55 -6.21 -11.02 -6.49
CA ASN A 55 -7.52 -11.52 -6.04
C ASN A 55 -7.69 -11.31 -4.53
N ILE A 56 -8.81 -11.77 -3.97
CA ILE A 56 -9.14 -11.59 -2.55
C ILE A 56 -8.13 -12.23 -1.59
N ASN A 57 -7.37 -13.24 -2.04
CA ASN A 57 -6.40 -13.96 -1.23
C ASN A 57 -4.95 -13.52 -1.51
N TYR A 58 -4.73 -12.57 -2.42
CA TYR A 58 -3.41 -12.18 -2.89
C TYR A 58 -2.50 -11.67 -1.76
N LEU A 59 -3.07 -10.90 -0.84
CA LEU A 59 -2.33 -10.32 0.27
C LEU A 59 -1.65 -11.43 1.10
N GLU A 60 -2.43 -12.40 1.58
CA GLU A 60 -1.95 -13.50 2.43
C GLU A 60 -1.11 -14.53 1.65
N ASN A 61 -1.58 -14.94 0.47
CA ASN A 61 -1.00 -16.10 -0.21
C ASN A 61 0.26 -15.78 -1.00
N ASN A 62 0.46 -14.53 -1.41
CA ASN A 62 1.51 -14.13 -2.33
C ASN A 62 2.32 -12.95 -1.78
N PHE A 63 1.67 -11.82 -1.49
CA PHE A 63 2.37 -10.58 -1.18
C PHE A 63 3.09 -10.63 0.18
N MET A 64 2.40 -11.05 1.25
CA MET A 64 3.00 -11.10 2.60
C MET A 64 4.20 -12.06 2.66
N LYS A 65 4.12 -13.20 1.96
CA LYS A 65 5.25 -14.14 1.86
C LYS A 65 6.48 -13.54 1.18
N GLN A 66 6.30 -12.59 0.26
CA GLN A 66 7.42 -11.88 -0.35
C GLN A 66 7.93 -10.80 0.60
N PHE A 67 7.02 -10.00 1.15
CA PHE A 67 7.33 -8.87 2.03
C PHE A 67 8.05 -9.27 3.33
N GLU A 68 7.75 -10.43 3.90
CA GLU A 68 8.42 -10.91 5.13
C GLU A 68 9.82 -11.48 4.88
N ASN A 69 10.17 -11.75 3.62
CA ASN A 69 11.48 -12.29 3.22
C ASN A 69 12.46 -11.21 2.74
N ASP A 70 12.02 -9.96 2.64
CA ASP A 70 12.80 -8.77 2.26
C ASP A 70 13.22 -7.96 3.50
#